data_AF-A0AAV2I5G1-F1
#
_entry.id   AF-A0AAV2I5G1-F1
#
_cell.length_a   1.000
_cell.length_b   1.000
_cell.length_c   1.000
_cell.angle_alpha   90.00
_cell.angle_beta   90.00
_cell.angle_gamma   90.00
#
_symmetry.space_group_name_H-M   'P 1'
#
loop_
_entity.id
_entity.type
_entity.pdbx_description
1 polymer ?
#
loop_
_entity_poly.entity_id
_entity_poly.type
_entity_poly.pdbx_seq_one_letter_code
_entity_poly.pdbx_strand_id
1 'polypeptide(L)'
;MQYGGFGATFGHEIMHAFDNRHIFYDANYELEPSWNSAVNDTYMEGVSCLVDMYSTFVNLLVLILKANGYANVNEDVCDNEGLKLTYKAY
;
A
#
# COMPACT_ATOMS: atom_id res chain seq x y z
N MET A 1 3.12 18.24 13.41
CA MET A 1 1.77 18.25 12.79
C MET A 1 1.81 18.23 11.28
N GLN A 2 2.63 19.06 10.61
CA GLN A 2 2.67 19.10 9.13
C GLN A 2 3.11 17.77 8.50
N TYR A 3 4.16 17.13 9.02
CA TYR A 3 4.60 15.81 8.56
C TYR A 3 3.53 14.75 8.82
N GLY A 4 3.03 14.60 10.05
CA GLY A 4 2.03 13.57 10.36
C GLY A 4 0.68 13.70 9.64
N GLY A 5 0.29 14.89 9.18
CA GLY A 5 -0.92 15.10 8.39
C GLY A 5 -0.61 15.16 6.89
N PHE A 6 -0.18 16.34 6.43
CA PHE A 6 0.10 16.57 5.01
C PHE A 6 1.22 15.66 4.47
N GLY A 7 2.30 15.47 5.24
CA GLY A 7 3.39 14.59 4.83
C GLY A 7 2.90 13.15 4.62
N ALA A 8 2.12 12.60 5.55
CA ALA A 8 1.58 11.26 5.45
C ALA A 8 0.65 11.10 4.24
N THR A 9 -0.25 12.07 3.99
CA THR A 9 -1.08 12.09 2.78
C THR A 9 -0.24 12.18 1.51
N PHE A 10 0.75 13.08 1.47
CA PHE A 10 1.61 13.21 0.30
C PHE A 10 2.44 11.94 0.03
N GLY A 11 2.94 11.30 1.09
CA GLY A 11 3.62 10.01 1.02
C GLY A 11 2.70 8.90 0.52
N HIS A 12 1.44 8.87 0.98
CA HIS A 12 0.42 7.95 0.50
C HIS A 12 0.20 8.11 -1.02
N GLU A 13 0.01 9.34 -1.51
CA GLU A 13 -0.20 9.58 -2.95
C GLU A 13 1.03 9.21 -3.81
N ILE A 14 2.24 9.40 -3.29
CA ILE A 14 3.46 8.91 -3.96
C ILE A 14 3.46 7.38 -4.05
N MET A 15 3.04 6.70 -2.98
CA MET A 15 3.06 5.24 -2.91
C MET A 15 2.05 4.58 -3.84
N HIS A 16 1.00 5.29 -4.29
CA HIS A 16 0.10 4.76 -5.31
C HIS A 16 0.81 4.40 -6.61
N ALA A 17 1.91 5.08 -6.96
CA ALA A 17 2.74 4.71 -8.11
C ALA A 17 3.41 3.32 -7.96
N PHE A 18 3.49 2.81 -6.74
CA PHE A 18 4.13 1.53 -6.40
C PHE A 18 3.16 0.56 -5.73
N ASP A 19 1.85 0.83 -5.75
CA ASP A 19 0.86 -0.08 -5.16
C ASP A 19 0.76 -1.40 -5.95
N ASN A 20 -0.02 -2.34 -5.42
CA ASN A 20 -0.17 -3.68 -6.00
C ASN A 20 -0.75 -3.71 -7.43
N ARG A 21 -1.26 -2.59 -7.95
CA ARG A 21 -1.64 -2.44 -9.37
C ARG A 21 -0.56 -1.74 -10.17
N HIS A 22 -0.01 -0.64 -9.66
CA HIS A 22 0.84 0.25 -10.42
C HIS A 22 2.32 -0.15 -10.45
N ILE A 23 2.77 -1.06 -9.57
CA ILE A 23 4.15 -1.57 -9.58
C ILE A 23 4.57 -2.22 -10.91
N PHE A 24 3.61 -2.61 -11.74
CA PHE A 24 3.84 -3.21 -13.07
C PHE A 24 3.88 -2.19 -14.22
N TYR A 25 3.73 -0.90 -13.92
CA TYR A 25 3.71 0.18 -14.90
C TYR A 25 5.00 1.00 -14.82
N ASP A 26 5.49 1.45 -15.97
CA ASP A 26 6.61 2.38 -16.05
C ASP A 26 6.15 3.84 -15.80
N ALA A 27 7.08 4.78 -15.90
CA ALA A 27 6.80 6.21 -15.72
C ALA A 27 5.87 6.81 -16.81
N ASN A 28 5.66 6.10 -17.93
CA ASN A 28 4.76 6.49 -19.02
C ASN A 28 3.40 5.78 -18.94
N TYR A 29 3.14 5.00 -17.88
CA TYR A 29 1.97 4.13 -17.72
C TYR A 29 1.88 3.01 -18.77
N GLU A 30 3.03 2.57 -19.27
CA GLU A 30 3.13 1.36 -20.09
C GLU A 30 3.33 0.14 -19.18
N LEU A 31 2.63 -0.96 -19.49
CA LEU A 31 2.77 -2.20 -18.75
C LEU A 31 4.12 -2.83 -19.10
N GLU A 32 5.13 -2.54 -18.28
CA GLU A 32 6.48 -3.07 -18.41
C GLU A 32 6.92 -3.63 -17.05
N PRO A 33 6.96 -4.96 -16.87
CA PRO A 33 7.54 -5.57 -15.69
C PRO A 33 9.06 -5.40 -15.72
N SER A 34 9.52 -4.20 -15.39
CA SER A 34 10.94 -3.81 -15.34
C SER A 34 11.65 -4.35 -14.09
N TRP A 35 10.90 -4.87 -13.12
CA TRP A 35 11.41 -5.55 -11.93
C TRP A 35 11.78 -7.01 -12.22
N ASN A 36 12.91 -7.48 -11.67
CA ASN A 36 13.25 -8.89 -11.71
C ASN A 36 12.32 -9.72 -10.79
N SER A 37 12.30 -11.04 -11.00
CA SER A 37 11.39 -11.93 -10.26
C SER A 37 11.59 -11.88 -8.73
N ALA A 38 12.82 -11.75 -8.25
CA ALA A 38 13.10 -11.72 -6.82
C ALA A 38 12.52 -10.47 -6.14
N VAL A 39 12.50 -9.33 -6.84
CA VAL A 39 11.85 -8.10 -6.34
C VAL A 39 10.34 -8.30 -6.25
N ASN A 40 9.74 -8.87 -7.29
CA ASN A 40 8.30 -9.16 -7.30
C ASN A 40 7.92 -10.13 -6.18
N ASP A 41 8.69 -11.20 -5.99
CA ASP A 41 8.41 -12.18 -4.93
C ASP A 41 8.46 -11.54 -3.54
N THR A 42 9.49 -10.72 -3.28
CA THR A 42 9.63 -9.98 -2.01
C THR A 42 8.49 -8.99 -1.81
N TYR A 43 8.08 -8.29 -2.87
CA TYR A 43 6.96 -7.35 -2.80
C TYR A 43 5.65 -8.06 -2.49
N MET A 44 5.36 -9.17 -3.20
CA MET A 44 4.15 -9.95 -3.01
C MET A 44 4.07 -10.59 -1.61
N GLU A 45 5.21 -10.96 -1.01
CA GLU A 45 5.26 -11.40 0.39
C GLU A 45 4.78 -10.29 1.36
N GLY A 46 5.25 -9.06 1.15
CA GLY A 46 4.80 -7.90 1.93
C GLY A 46 3.31 -7.58 1.73
N VAL A 47 2.84 -7.62 0.48
CA VAL A 47 1.42 -7.46 0.13
C VAL A 47 0.56 -8.52 0.82
N SER A 48 0.97 -9.80 0.79
CA SER A 48 0.24 -10.88 1.46
C SER A 48 0.16 -10.67 2.97
N CYS A 49 1.24 -10.21 3.60
CA CYS A 49 1.26 -9.88 5.02
C CYS A 49 0.20 -8.81 5.38
N LEU A 50 0.09 -7.76 4.56
CA LEU A 50 -0.92 -6.72 4.75
C LEU A 50 -2.34 -7.26 4.52
N VAL A 51 -2.58 -8.03 3.45
CA VAL A 51 -3.89 -8.65 3.19
C VAL A 51 -4.33 -9.48 4.38
N ASP A 52 -3.44 -10.32 4.92
CA ASP A 52 -3.73 -11.18 6.06
C ASP A 52 -4.03 -10.35 7.31
N MET A 53 -3.19 -9.35 7.61
CA MET A 53 -3.39 -8.46 8.75
C MET A 53 -4.75 -7.74 8.67
N TYR A 54 -5.03 -7.06 7.56
CA TYR A 54 -6.24 -6.26 7.42
C TYR A 54 -7.51 -7.11 7.36
N SER A 55 -7.43 -8.35 6.88
CA SER A 55 -8.55 -9.30 6.88
C SER A 55 -8.95 -9.78 8.29
N THR A 56 -8.14 -9.51 9.32
CA THR A 56 -8.51 -9.79 10.72
C THR A 56 -9.43 -8.72 11.33
N PHE A 57 -9.47 -7.53 10.75
CA PHE A 57 -10.29 -6.43 11.30
C PHE A 57 -11.77 -6.68 11.06
N VAL A 58 -12.57 -6.36 12.07
CA VAL A 58 -14.03 -6.42 12.01
C VAL A 58 -14.57 -5.00 11.99
N ASN A 59 -15.40 -4.70 10.99
CA ASN A 59 -16.08 -3.43 10.93
C ASN A 59 -17.20 -3.40 11.98
N LEU A 60 -16.96 -2.66 13.05
CA LEU A 60 -17.90 -2.50 14.17
C LEU A 60 -19.09 -1.59 13.85
N LEU A 61 -18.98 -0.78 12.78
CA LEU A 61 -20.02 0.17 12.36
C LEU A 61 -20.99 -0.44 11.34
N VAL A 62 -20.57 -1.46 10.60
CA VAL A 62 -21.34 -2.11 9.54
C VAL A 62 -21.40 -3.62 9.80
N LEU A 63 -22.40 -4.06 10.57
CA LEU A 63 -22.89 -5.45 10.61
C LEU A 63 -21.86 -6.57 10.91
N ILE A 64 -20.81 -6.30 11.70
CA ILE A 64 -19.77 -7.31 12.04
C ILE A 64 -19.19 -7.96 10.76
N LEU A 65 -19.03 -7.16 9.70
CA LEU A 65 -18.38 -7.65 8.49
C LEU A 65 -16.88 -7.60 8.68
N LYS A 66 -16.19 -8.69 8.32
CA LYS A 66 -14.73 -8.66 8.24
C LYS A 66 -14.31 -7.73 7.11
N ALA A 67 -13.27 -6.93 7.35
CA ALA A 67 -12.63 -6.18 6.29
C ALA A 67 -12.10 -7.15 5.23
N ASN A 68 -12.16 -6.73 3.97
CA ASN A 68 -11.59 -7.49 2.87
C ASN A 68 -10.20 -6.93 2.59
N GLY A 69 -9.16 -7.51 3.20
CA GLY A 69 -7.79 -7.05 3.03
C GLY A 69 -7.34 -7.07 1.57
N TYR A 70 -7.84 -8.00 0.74
CA TYR A 70 -7.51 -8.02 -0.68
C TYR A 70 -8.13 -6.84 -1.45
N ALA A 71 -9.35 -6.44 -1.11
CA ALA A 71 -10.01 -5.31 -1.77
C ALA A 71 -9.34 -3.97 -1.42
N ASN A 72 -8.76 -3.87 -0.22
CA ASN A 72 -8.18 -2.64 0.32
C ASN A 72 -6.66 -2.55 0.15
N VAL A 73 -5.99 -3.62 -0.26
CA VAL A 73 -4.53 -3.75 -0.21
C VAL A 73 -3.76 -2.62 -0.87
N ASN A 74 -4.30 -2.01 -1.94
CA ASN A 74 -3.68 -0.87 -2.58
C ASN A 74 -3.57 0.33 -1.64
N GLU A 75 -4.67 0.67 -0.96
CA GLU A 75 -4.72 1.75 0.02
C GLU A 75 -3.90 1.39 1.25
N ASP A 76 -4.00 0.14 1.72
CA ASP A 76 -3.29 -0.34 2.91
C ASP A 76 -1.76 -0.25 2.71
N VAL A 77 -1.23 -0.58 1.52
CA VAL A 77 0.18 -0.38 1.18
C VAL A 77 0.57 1.10 1.24
N CYS A 78 -0.26 1.98 0.65
CA CYS A 78 0.01 3.41 0.57
C CYS A 78 -0.02 4.09 1.95
N ASP A 79 -0.98 3.73 2.80
CA ASP A 79 -1.08 4.22 4.17
C ASP A 79 0.13 3.84 5.01
N ASN A 80 0.54 2.56 4.96
CA ASN A 80 1.65 2.06 5.78
C ASN A 80 3.00 2.63 5.30
N GLU A 81 3.29 2.53 4.01
CA GLU A 81 4.58 2.99 3.48
C GLU A 81 4.65 4.52 3.37
N GLY A 82 3.54 5.21 3.09
CA GLY A 82 3.46 6.67 3.08
C GLY A 82 3.73 7.28 4.46
N LEU A 83 3.18 6.69 5.53
CA LEU A 83 3.47 7.10 6.89
C LEU A 83 4.94 6.84 7.26
N LYS A 84 5.49 5.69 6.87
CA LYS A 84 6.90 5.32 7.10
C LYS A 84 7.88 6.23 6.36
N LEU A 85 7.60 6.56 5.10
CA LEU A 85 8.37 7.54 4.31
C LEU A 85 8.38 8.90 5.00
N THR A 86 7.20 9.34 5.42
CA THR A 86 7.04 10.62 6.12
C THR A 86 7.77 10.66 7.45
N TYR A 87 7.71 9.58 8.22
CA TYR A 87 8.41 9.46 9.49
C TYR A 87 9.93 9.53 9.31
N LYS A 88 10.47 8.93 8.24
CA LYS A 88 11.89 9.02 7.89
C LYS A 88 12.31 10.42 7.44
N ALA A 89 11.39 11.21 6.91
CA ALA A 89 11.65 12.57 6.42
C ALA A 89 11.58 13.64 7.52
N TYR A 90 11.05 13.30 8.70
CA TYR A 90 10.96 14.15 9.88
C TYR A 90 12.26 14.10 10.70
#